data_AF-A0A167MH64-F1
#
_entry.id   AF-A0A167MH64-F1
#
_cell.length_a   1.000
_cell.length_b   1.000
_cell.length_c   1.000
_cell.angle_alpha   90.00
_cell.angle_beta   90.00
_cell.angle_gamma   90.00
#
_symmetry.space_group_name_H-M   'P 1'
#
loop_
_entity.id
_entity.type
_entity.pdbx_description
1 polymer ?
#
loop_
_entity_poly.entity_id
_entity_poly.type
_entity_poly.pdbx_seq_one_letter_code
_entity_poly.pdbx_strand_id
1 'polypeptide(L)'
;MDTLLKNLEQIAAQQNLISNAIAGAKLWVASEDFGIDKAITDKFKFEFHSHKLCFKHEYIEVSYIETNLNVLLEEEEVGYYSWQTQLDGEVIDDMLVITDNELKYS
;
A
#
# COMPACT_ATOMS: atom_id res chain seq x y z
N MET A 1 11.95 -21.04 13.28
CA MET A 1 11.09 -19.84 13.24
C MET A 1 11.92 -18.64 12.79
N ASP A 2 13.07 -18.41 13.43
CA ASP A 2 14.02 -17.33 13.08
C ASP A 2 14.47 -17.32 11.62
N THR A 3 14.71 -18.48 11.01
CA THR A 3 15.10 -18.58 9.59
C THR A 3 14.00 -18.10 8.66
N LEU A 4 12.73 -18.42 8.96
CA LEU A 4 11.60 -18.00 8.13
C LEU A 4 11.40 -16.48 8.20
N LEU A 5 11.44 -15.92 9.42
CA LEU A 5 11.30 -14.48 9.63
C LEU A 5 12.41 -13.70 8.92
N LYS A 6 13.67 -14.13 9.07
CA LYS A 6 14.80 -13.52 8.35
C LYS A 6 14.66 -13.60 6.84
N ASN A 7 14.17 -14.72 6.30
CA ASN A 7 13.96 -14.85 4.86
C ASN A 7 12.87 -13.89 4.37
N LEU A 8 11.78 -13.70 5.13
CA LEU A 8 10.71 -12.76 4.79
C LEU A 8 11.20 -11.31 4.82
N GLU A 9 11.98 -10.93 5.84
CA GLU A 9 12.62 -9.61 5.91
C GLU A 9 13.57 -9.38 4.72
N GLN A 10 14.34 -10.40 4.34
CA GLN A 10 15.21 -10.34 3.16
C GLN A 10 14.43 -10.20 1.87
N ILE A 11 13.33 -10.94 1.69
CA ILE A 11 12.45 -10.81 0.51
C ILE A 11 11.92 -9.37 0.44
N ALA A 12 11.37 -8.86 1.54
CA ALA A 12 10.81 -7.51 1.56
C ALA A 12 11.86 -6.43 1.20
N ALA A 13 13.09 -6.58 1.70
CA ALA A 13 14.19 -5.69 1.40
C ALA A 13 14.69 -5.83 -0.04
N GLN A 14 14.92 -7.05 -0.53
CA GLN A 14 15.41 -7.32 -1.89
C GLN A 14 14.42 -6.81 -2.96
N GLN A 15 13.13 -6.97 -2.69
CA GLN A 15 12.06 -6.53 -3.59
C GLN A 15 11.68 -5.05 -3.39
N ASN A 16 12.32 -4.34 -2.46
CA ASN A 16 12.05 -2.92 -2.16
C ASN A 16 10.55 -2.62 -1.92
N LEU A 17 9.84 -3.52 -1.24
CA LEU A 17 8.37 -3.50 -1.18
C LEU A 17 7.80 -2.17 -0.67
N ILE A 18 8.41 -1.57 0.35
CA ILE A 18 7.98 -0.27 0.90
C ILE A 18 8.11 0.84 -0.15
N SER A 19 9.24 0.91 -0.85
CA SER A 19 9.48 1.95 -1.85
C SER A 19 8.55 1.80 -3.05
N ASN A 20 8.30 0.56 -3.47
CA ASN A 20 7.38 0.24 -4.55
C ASN A 20 5.94 0.57 -4.17
N ALA A 21 5.49 0.25 -2.97
CA ALA A 21 4.17 0.63 -2.48
C ALA A 21 4.00 2.17 -2.46
N ILE A 22 5.02 2.91 -2.02
CA ILE A 22 4.96 4.39 -2.03
C ILE A 22 4.86 4.92 -3.47
N ALA A 23 5.61 4.32 -4.41
CA ALA A 23 5.52 4.70 -5.82
C ALA A 23 4.13 4.40 -6.41
N GLY A 24 3.57 3.23 -6.09
CA GLY A 24 2.22 2.83 -6.47
C GLY A 24 1.15 3.80 -5.96
N ALA A 25 1.18 4.13 -4.67
CA ALA A 25 0.23 5.07 -4.09
C ALA A 25 0.28 6.45 -4.77
N LYS A 26 1.49 6.90 -5.13
CA LYS A 26 1.68 8.15 -5.88
C LYS A 26 1.11 8.08 -7.30
N LEU A 27 1.20 6.93 -7.96
CA LEU A 27 0.58 6.73 -9.29
C LEU A 27 -0.94 6.77 -9.20
N TRP A 28 -1.53 6.16 -8.17
CA TRP A 28 -2.98 6.22 -7.93
C TRP A 28 -3.48 7.65 -7.82
N VAL A 29 -2.88 8.46 -6.95
CA VAL A 29 -3.35 9.83 -6.72
C VAL A 29 -2.99 10.80 -7.85
N ALA A 30 -2.03 10.44 -8.70
CA ALA A 30 -1.73 11.20 -9.91
C ALA A 30 -2.69 10.89 -11.07
N SER A 31 -3.47 9.81 -10.98
CA SER A 31 -4.45 9.42 -11.99
C SER A 31 -5.52 10.49 -12.16
N GLU A 32 -5.94 10.74 -13.40
CA GLU A 32 -7.03 11.66 -13.70
C GLU A 32 -8.40 11.14 -13.22
N ASP A 33 -8.50 9.82 -13.02
CA ASP A 33 -9.70 9.15 -12.52
C ASP A 33 -9.76 9.12 -10.98
N PHE A 34 -8.74 9.65 -10.31
CA PHE A 34 -8.75 9.77 -8.85
C PHE A 34 -9.66 10.93 -8.45
N GLY A 35 -10.82 10.62 -7.87
CA GLY A 35 -11.93 11.54 -7.67
C GLY A 35 -11.73 12.65 -6.61
N ILE A 36 -10.49 13.00 -6.27
CA ILE A 36 -10.13 14.07 -5.33
C ILE A 36 -9.28 15.09 -6.06
N ASP A 37 -9.53 16.38 -5.81
CA ASP A 37 -8.77 17.48 -6.43
C ASP A 37 -7.25 17.34 -6.25
N LYS A 38 -6.50 17.57 -7.34
CA LYS A 38 -5.03 17.44 -7.36
C LYS A 38 -4.33 18.32 -6.32
N ALA A 39 -4.85 19.51 -6.04
CA ALA A 39 -4.28 20.42 -5.04
C ALA A 39 -4.36 19.86 -3.60
N ILE A 40 -5.29 18.91 -3.36
CA ILE A 40 -5.37 18.16 -2.11
C ILE A 40 -4.42 16.98 -2.15
N THR A 41 -4.49 16.16 -3.21
CA THR A 41 -3.68 14.93 -3.31
C THR A 41 -2.17 15.20 -3.34
N ASP A 42 -1.74 16.34 -3.88
CA ASP A 42 -0.34 16.78 -3.87
C ASP A 42 0.22 16.98 -2.44
N LYS A 43 -0.65 17.12 -1.45
CA LYS A 43 -0.28 17.27 -0.03
C LYS A 43 -0.29 15.95 0.72
N PHE A 44 -0.76 14.85 0.11
CA PHE A 44 -0.78 13.56 0.76
C PHE A 44 0.64 13.07 1.06
N LYS A 45 0.81 12.54 2.27
CA LYS A 45 2.00 11.79 2.66
C LYS A 45 1.64 10.32 2.77
N PHE A 46 2.53 9.47 2.29
CA PHE A 46 2.38 8.03 2.39
C PHE A 46 3.44 7.49 3.34
N GLU A 47 3.00 6.94 4.46
CA GLU A 47 3.89 6.42 5.49
C GLU A 47 3.72 4.92 5.66
N PHE A 48 4.84 4.20 5.79
CA PHE A 48 4.79 2.77 6.00
C PHE A 48 4.10 2.44 7.33
N HIS A 49 3.09 1.57 7.28
CA HIS A 49 2.37 1.10 8.45
C HIS A 49 2.72 -0.34 8.81
N SER A 50 2.61 -1.27 7.86
CA SER A 50 2.88 -2.69 8.15
C SER A 50 3.16 -3.53 6.91
N HIS A 51 3.85 -4.65 7.14
CA HIS A 51 3.83 -5.81 6.25
C HIS A 51 3.02 -6.93 6.90
N LYS A 52 2.16 -7.59 6.13
CA LYS A 52 1.40 -8.78 6.57
C LYS A 52 1.64 -9.92 5.59
N LEU A 53 1.88 -11.12 6.11
CA LEU A 53 1.96 -12.33 5.30
C LEU A 53 0.60 -13.02 5.32
N CYS A 54 -0.01 -13.18 4.16
CA CYS A 54 -1.25 -13.93 3.98
C CYS A 54 -0.93 -15.31 3.38
N PHE A 55 -1.28 -16.37 4.11
CA PHE A 55 -1.08 -17.75 3.64
C PHE A 55 -2.25 -18.27 2.80
N LYS A 56 -3.46 -17.76 3.05
CA LYS A 56 -4.68 -18.17 2.37
C LYS A 56 -5.72 -17.06 2.43
N HIS A 57 -6.25 -16.70 1.26
CA HIS A 57 -7.39 -15.81 1.09
C HIS A 57 -8.47 -16.53 0.27
N GLU A 58 -9.73 -16.11 0.37
CA GLU A 58 -10.82 -16.77 -0.39
C GLU A 58 -10.78 -16.48 -1.89
N TYR A 59 -10.18 -15.35 -2.29
CA TYR A 59 -10.08 -14.92 -3.70
C TYR A 59 -8.66 -14.96 -4.28
N ILE A 60 -7.63 -15.17 -3.45
CA ILE A 60 -6.22 -15.21 -3.88
C ILE A 60 -5.67 -16.58 -3.53
N GLU A 61 -5.32 -17.36 -4.56
CA GLU A 61 -4.93 -18.78 -4.43
C GLU A 61 -3.46 -18.98 -4.02
N VAL A 62 -2.68 -17.89 -3.96
CA VAL A 62 -1.24 -17.91 -3.63
C VAL A 62 -0.98 -17.21 -2.30
N SER A 63 0.13 -17.55 -1.63
CA SER A 63 0.59 -16.78 -0.48
C SER A 63 1.22 -15.46 -0.95
N TYR A 64 0.96 -14.38 -0.21
CA TYR A 64 1.37 -13.04 -0.60
C TYR A 64 1.70 -12.16 0.60
N ILE A 65 2.47 -11.11 0.34
CA ILE A 65 2.79 -10.05 1.30
C ILE A 65 1.93 -8.83 0.96
N GLU A 66 1.22 -8.32 1.97
CA GLU A 66 0.56 -7.03 1.93
C GLU A 66 1.49 -5.97 2.51
N THR A 67 1.77 -4.93 1.74
CA THR A 67 2.44 -3.72 2.21
C THR A 67 1.41 -2.62 2.38
N ASN A 68 1.18 -2.22 3.62
CA ASN A 68 0.19 -1.22 3.97
C ASN A 68 0.87 0.11 4.27
N LEU A 69 0.37 1.18 3.65
CA LEU A 69 0.75 2.56 3.95
C LEU A 69 -0.44 3.29 4.54
N ASN A 70 -0.18 4.19 5.48
CA ASN A 70 -1.14 5.21 5.89
C ASN A 70 -1.07 6.37 4.91
N VAL A 71 -2.23 6.94 4.58
CA VAL A 71 -2.35 8.18 3.81
C VAL A 71 -2.64 9.29 4.81
N LEU A 72 -1.74 10.27 4.87
CA LEU A 72 -1.86 11.41 5.78
C LEU A 72 -2.10 12.71 5.01
N LEU A 73 -2.93 13.57 5.57
CA LEU A 73 -3.08 14.97 5.17
C LEU A 73 -2.90 15.84 6.41
N GLU A 74 -1.97 16.80 6.37
CA GLU A 74 -1.69 17.68 7.52
C GLU A 74 -1.41 16.92 8.84
N GLU A 75 -0.72 15.78 8.75
CA GLU A 75 -0.40 14.85 9.86
C GLU A 75 -1.59 14.03 10.40
N GLU A 76 -2.79 14.18 9.83
CA GLU A 76 -3.96 13.36 10.17
C GLU A 76 -4.13 12.19 9.21
N GLU A 77 -4.49 11.02 9.73
CA GLU A 77 -4.75 9.82 8.92
C GLU A 77 -6.10 9.93 8.22
N VAL A 78 -6.07 10.00 6.88
CA VAL A 78 -7.26 10.19 6.04
C VAL A 78 -7.59 8.96 5.20
N GLY A 79 -6.73 7.96 5.19
CA GLY A 79 -6.91 6.74 4.40
C GLY A 79 -5.74 5.79 4.51
N TYR A 80 -5.76 4.77 3.67
CA TYR A 80 -4.69 3.79 3.57
C TYR A 80 -4.49 3.32 2.12
N TYR A 81 -3.31 2.76 1.87
CA TYR A 81 -2.97 2.09 0.64
C TYR A 81 -2.48 0.67 0.94
N SER A 82 -2.97 -0.31 0.19
CA SER A 82 -2.56 -1.71 0.32
C SER A 82 -1.99 -2.19 -1.01
N TRP A 83 -0.74 -2.68 -0.98
CA TRP A 83 -0.04 -3.25 -2.12
C TRP A 83 0.21 -4.73 -1.89
N GLN A 84 -0.28 -5.59 -2.77
CA GLN A 84 -0.24 -7.04 -2.61
C GLN A 84 0.73 -7.66 -3.61
N THR A 85 1.73 -8.39 -3.12
CA THR A 85 2.73 -9.06 -3.97
C THR A 85 2.95 -10.50 -3.56
N GLN A 86 3.18 -11.36 -4.54
CA GLN A 86 3.73 -12.69 -4.31
C GLN A 86 5.14 -12.62 -3.70
N LEU A 87 5.62 -13.74 -3.16
CA LEU A 87 6.94 -13.80 -2.49
C LEU A 87 8.13 -13.59 -3.44
N ASP A 88 7.92 -13.72 -4.75
CA ASP A 88 8.90 -13.42 -5.79
C ASP A 88 8.87 -11.97 -6.27
N GLY A 89 7.93 -11.15 -5.75
CA GLY A 89 7.76 -9.74 -6.09
C GLY A 89 6.73 -9.46 -7.18
N GLU A 90 6.09 -10.48 -7.77
CA GLU A 90 5.00 -10.25 -8.73
C GLU A 90 3.82 -9.54 -8.05
N VAL A 91 3.32 -8.46 -8.66
CA VAL A 91 2.17 -7.71 -8.15
C VAL A 91 0.89 -8.49 -8.43
N ILE A 92 0.07 -8.66 -7.39
CA ILE A 92 -1.24 -9.30 -7.48
C ILE A 92 -2.30 -8.23 -7.69
N ASP A 93 -2.35 -7.26 -6.78
CA ASP A 93 -3.33 -6.19 -6.78
C ASP A 93 -2.85 -5.03 -5.88
N ASP A 94 -3.48 -3.89 -6.01
CA ASP A 94 -3.31 -2.76 -5.11
C ASP A 94 -4.59 -1.93 -4.97
N MET A 95 -4.75 -1.27 -3.82
CA MET A 95 -5.95 -0.50 -3.54
C MET A 95 -5.62 0.70 -2.67
N LEU A 96 -6.07 1.88 -3.10
CA LEU A 96 -6.04 3.11 -2.31
C LEU A 96 -7.44 3.46 -1.83
N VAL A 97 -7.61 3.65 -0.52
CA VAL A 97 -8.89 3.97 0.09
C VAL A 97 -8.75 5.21 0.94
N ILE A 98 -9.52 6.25 0.59
CA ILE A 98 -9.72 7.41 1.45
C ILE A 98 -10.89 7.09 2.37
N THR A 99 -10.67 7.17 3.68
CA THR A 99 -11.66 6.86 4.71
C THR A 99 -12.34 8.11 5.24
N ASP A 100 -11.64 9.25 5.19
CA ASP A 100 -12.21 10.55 5.54
C ASP A 100 -13.40 10.89 4.62
N ASN A 101 -14.54 11.25 5.22
CA ASN A 101 -15.78 11.48 4.49
C ASN A 101 -15.89 12.90 3.93
N GLU A 102 -15.16 13.87 4.48
CA GLU A 102 -15.14 15.24 3.97
C GLU A 102 -14.33 15.30 2.67
N LEU A 103 -13.24 14.53 2.60
CA LEU A 103 -12.40 14.41 1.39
C LEU A 103 -13.03 13.60 0.25
N LYS A 104 -14.00 12.72 0.53
CA LYS A 104 -14.67 11.93 -0.53
C LYS A 104 -15.55 12.76 -1.47
N TYR A 105 -15.87 13.99 -1.10
CA TYR A 105 -16.78 14.87 -1.86
C TYR A 105 -16.16 16.22 -2.20
N SER A 106 -14.83 16.36 -2.05
CA SER A 106 -14.08 17.60 -2.31
C SER A 106 -13.46 17.64 -3.70
#